data_AF-A0A1F3VER2-F1
#
_entry.id   AF-A0A1F3VER2-F1
#
_cell.length_a   1.000
_cell.length_b   1.000
_cell.length_c   1.000
_cell.angle_alpha   90.00
_cell.angle_beta   90.00
_cell.angle_gamma   90.00
#
_symmetry.space_group_name_H-M   'P 1'
#
loop_
_entity.id
_entity.type
_entity.pdbx_description
1 polymer ?
#
loop_
_entity_poly.entity_id
_entity_poly.type
_entity_poly.pdbx_seq_one_letter_code
_entity_poly.pdbx_strand_id
1 'polypeptide(L)'
;MPRKPLLRTDQFPYHITARSNNKEWFYLPLEDVWMVFQLILKKAQEKFELEIIQFVLMSNHYHMLLRTPHSNLDVVMQFIQKNISDTINQQTNRVNHLFGGPYKWSLIDNANYFYVVIKYIFQNPLRANIVGCCEDYEYSTLYSLVNNLPLEFNHNLKGFFNYNSLENLVYFINQTFTSDQIQSIKKSLSKTAFKIAKNPNTGKKLTFSI
;
A
#
# COMPACT_ATOMS: atom_id res chain seq x y z
N MET A 1 1.91 -6.67 -23.31
CA MET A 1 0.44 -6.54 -23.19
C MET A 1 0.09 -5.08 -22.99
N PRO A 2 -0.94 -4.55 -23.66
CA PRO A 2 -1.40 -3.18 -23.45
C PRO A 2 -1.80 -2.93 -22.00
N ARG A 3 -1.50 -1.74 -21.48
CA ARG A 3 -1.83 -1.32 -20.12
C ARG A 3 -3.35 -1.29 -19.97
N LYS A 4 -3.85 -1.81 -18.84
CA LYS A 4 -5.28 -1.73 -18.52
C LYS A 4 -5.70 -0.26 -18.38
N PRO A 5 -6.85 0.15 -18.95
CA PRO A 5 -7.34 1.52 -18.80
C PRO A 5 -7.57 1.83 -17.33
N LEU A 6 -7.08 3.00 -16.88
CA LEU A 6 -7.30 3.46 -15.52
C LEU A 6 -8.78 3.79 -15.32
N LEU A 7 -9.40 3.16 -14.31
CA LEU A 7 -10.72 3.53 -13.84
C LEU A 7 -10.56 4.68 -12.84
N ARG A 8 -10.95 5.89 -13.26
CA ARG A 8 -10.92 7.08 -12.42
C ARG A 8 -12.23 7.19 -11.64
N THR A 9 -12.10 7.37 -10.33
CA THR A 9 -13.20 7.53 -9.38
C THR A 9 -12.68 8.14 -8.07
N ASP A 10 -13.57 8.83 -7.39
CA ASP A 10 -13.46 9.41 -6.06
C ASP A 10 -14.18 8.57 -4.99
N GLN A 11 -14.99 7.59 -5.40
CA GLN A 11 -15.87 6.83 -4.50
C GLN A 11 -15.13 5.76 -3.69
N PHE A 12 -14.13 5.12 -4.27
CA PHE A 12 -13.51 3.93 -3.70
C PHE A 12 -11.98 4.07 -3.60
N PRO A 13 -11.36 3.47 -2.57
CA PRO A 13 -9.92 3.47 -2.44
C PRO A 13 -9.24 2.56 -3.47
N TYR A 14 -8.01 2.92 -3.81
CA TYR A 14 -7.12 2.14 -4.66
C TYR A 14 -6.04 1.50 -3.81
N HIS A 15 -5.85 0.20 -3.99
CA HIS A 15 -4.59 -0.44 -3.64
C HIS A 15 -3.55 -0.07 -4.69
N ILE A 16 -2.44 0.52 -4.27
CA ILE A 16 -1.34 0.95 -5.13
C ILE A 16 -0.08 0.20 -4.76
N THR A 17 0.67 -0.26 -5.77
CA THR A 17 2.01 -0.80 -5.59
C THR A 17 2.94 -0.35 -6.70
N ALA A 18 4.20 -0.09 -6.36
CA ALA A 18 5.27 0.01 -7.34
C ALA A 18 6.52 -0.62 -6.77
N ARG A 19 7.36 -1.11 -7.67
CA ARG A 19 8.61 -1.80 -7.35
C ARG A 19 9.75 -1.16 -8.12
N SER A 20 10.91 -1.12 -7.50
CA SER A 20 12.17 -0.70 -8.11
C SER A 20 12.46 -1.50 -9.39
N ASN A 21 13.28 -0.90 -10.25
CA ASN A 21 13.76 -1.59 -11.44
C ASN A 21 14.54 -2.85 -11.05
N ASN A 22 14.40 -3.92 -11.84
CA ASN A 22 15.00 -5.24 -11.57
C ASN A 22 14.69 -5.87 -10.20
N LYS A 23 13.75 -5.32 -9.41
CA LYS A 23 13.50 -5.71 -8.01
C LYS A 23 14.72 -5.48 -7.09
N GLU A 24 15.66 -4.64 -7.50
CA GLU A 24 16.82 -4.25 -6.69
C GLU A 24 16.38 -3.45 -5.47
N TRP A 25 17.17 -3.42 -4.40
CA TRP A 25 16.85 -2.53 -3.29
C TRP A 25 16.89 -1.07 -3.74
N PHE A 26 16.18 -0.20 -3.02
CA PHE A 26 16.40 1.23 -3.17
C PHE A 26 17.88 1.55 -2.89
N TYR A 27 18.43 2.51 -3.63
CA TYR A 27 19.87 2.81 -3.61
C TYR A 27 20.30 3.70 -2.45
N LEU A 28 19.49 3.76 -1.40
CA LEU A 28 19.73 4.50 -0.17
C LEU A 28 19.36 3.59 1.02
N PRO A 29 19.92 3.85 2.22
CA PRO A 29 19.40 3.29 3.46
C PRO A 29 17.88 3.45 3.55
N LEU A 30 17.19 2.43 4.06
CA LEU A 30 15.72 2.40 4.04
C LEU A 30 15.09 3.54 4.86
N GLU A 31 15.80 4.04 5.87
CA GLU A 31 15.45 5.24 6.64
C GLU A 31 15.42 6.52 5.77
N ASP A 32 16.42 6.71 4.91
CA ASP A 32 16.48 7.86 4.01
C ASP A 32 15.38 7.76 2.96
N VAL A 33 15.14 6.56 2.44
CA VAL A 33 14.03 6.29 1.51
C VAL A 33 12.70 6.61 2.21
N TRP A 34 12.52 6.20 3.46
CA TRP A 34 11.33 6.51 4.24
C TRP A 34 11.11 8.02 4.40
N MET A 35 12.17 8.78 4.71
CA MET A 35 12.11 10.24 4.78
C MET A 35 11.71 10.89 3.45
N VAL A 36 12.28 10.40 2.33
CA VAL A 36 11.93 10.86 0.97
C VAL A 36 10.45 10.60 0.68
N PHE A 37 9.94 9.41 0.99
CA PHE A 37 8.53 9.09 0.81
C PHE A 37 7.65 9.97 1.69
N GLN A 38 7.98 10.16 2.96
CA GLN A 38 7.22 11.00 3.88
C GLN A 38 7.05 12.42 3.34
N LEU A 39 8.15 13.06 2.92
CA LEU A 39 8.13 14.41 2.36
C LEU A 39 7.29 14.52 1.08
N ILE A 40 7.38 13.51 0.20
CA ILE A 40 6.69 13.56 -1.10
C ILE A 40 5.21 13.25 -0.95
N LEU A 41 4.84 12.34 -0.04
CA LEU A 41 3.44 12.06 0.29
C LEU A 41 2.78 13.30 0.91
N LYS A 42 3.48 14.02 1.80
CA LYS A 42 3.01 15.32 2.32
C LYS A 42 2.72 16.31 1.21
N LYS A 43 3.70 16.57 0.32
CA LYS A 43 3.53 17.46 -0.84
C LYS A 43 2.40 17.03 -1.75
N ALA A 44 2.20 15.72 -1.92
CA ALA A 44 1.11 15.19 -2.74
C ALA A 44 -0.25 15.42 -2.08
N GLN A 45 -0.37 15.27 -0.75
CA GLN A 45 -1.60 15.61 -0.02
C GLN A 45 -1.92 17.10 -0.11
N GLU A 46 -0.94 17.97 0.11
CA GLU A 46 -1.11 19.43 0.00
C GLU A 46 -1.54 19.86 -1.41
N LYS A 47 -1.02 19.18 -2.44
CA LYS A 47 -1.29 19.55 -3.84
C LYS A 47 -2.57 18.96 -4.41
N PHE A 48 -2.95 17.75 -4.01
CA PHE A 48 -4.04 17.00 -4.65
C PHE A 48 -5.14 16.57 -3.69
N GLU A 49 -5.04 16.92 -2.41
CA GLU A 49 -6.02 16.60 -1.36
C GLU A 49 -6.28 15.09 -1.25
N LEU A 50 -5.30 14.27 -1.61
CA LEU A 50 -5.45 12.82 -1.59
C LEU A 50 -5.54 12.31 -0.15
N GLU A 51 -6.38 11.30 0.07
CA GLU A 51 -6.52 10.66 1.37
C GLU A 51 -5.66 9.40 1.40
N ILE A 52 -4.61 9.38 2.22
CA ILE A 52 -3.85 8.16 2.48
C ILE A 52 -4.54 7.43 3.61
N ILE A 53 -4.88 6.16 3.40
CA ILE A 53 -5.49 5.32 4.44
C ILE A 53 -4.40 4.57 5.19
N GLN A 54 -3.45 4.00 4.45
CA GLN A 54 -2.28 3.33 5.01
C GLN A 54 -1.14 3.21 4.00
N PHE A 55 0.06 3.02 4.54
CA PHE A 55 1.29 2.92 3.76
C PHE A 55 2.29 1.95 4.41
N VAL A 56 2.96 1.15 3.57
CA VAL A 56 4.08 0.26 3.95
C VAL A 56 5.16 0.39 2.89
N LEU A 57 6.35 0.77 3.30
CA LEU A 57 7.55 0.81 2.46
C LEU A 57 8.40 -0.43 2.72
N MET A 58 8.74 -1.17 1.67
CA MET A 58 9.66 -2.32 1.71
C MET A 58 11.01 -1.93 1.08
N SER A 59 12.04 -2.76 1.23
CA SER A 59 13.38 -2.48 0.70
C SER A 59 13.46 -2.22 -0.81
N ASN A 60 12.51 -2.74 -1.61
CA ASN A 60 12.48 -2.57 -3.06
C ASN A 60 11.10 -2.21 -3.64
N HIS A 61 10.07 -2.04 -2.81
CA HIS A 61 8.72 -1.72 -3.28
C HIS A 61 7.91 -1.06 -2.18
N TYR A 62 6.72 -0.56 -2.50
CA TYR A 62 5.77 -0.10 -1.50
C TYR A 62 4.36 -0.57 -1.79
N HIS A 63 3.54 -0.52 -0.75
CA HIS A 63 2.11 -0.75 -0.79
C HIS A 63 1.40 0.42 -0.14
N MET A 64 0.38 0.95 -0.81
CA MET A 64 -0.42 2.06 -0.31
C MET A 64 -1.90 1.79 -0.56
N LEU A 65 -2.76 2.23 0.35
CA LEU A 65 -4.19 2.32 0.14
C LEU A 65 -4.56 3.80 0.23
N LEU A 66 -5.16 4.36 -0.82
CA LEU A 66 -5.49 5.79 -0.88
C LEU A 66 -6.77 6.05 -1.65
N ARG A 67 -7.35 7.25 -1.46
CA ARG A 67 -8.43 7.81 -2.28
C ARG A 67 -7.99 9.11 -2.93
N THR A 68 -8.59 9.40 -4.08
CA THR A 68 -8.36 10.66 -4.80
C THR A 68 -9.69 11.38 -4.98
N PRO A 69 -10.00 12.41 -4.16
CA PRO A 69 -11.29 13.11 -4.23
C PRO A 69 -11.59 13.71 -5.61
N HIS A 70 -10.56 14.02 -6.39
CA HIS A 70 -10.69 14.62 -7.73
C HIS A 70 -10.62 13.59 -8.87
N SER A 71 -10.78 12.30 -8.58
CA SER A 71 -10.69 11.21 -9.57
C SER A 71 -9.41 11.22 -10.43
N ASN A 72 -8.31 11.74 -9.89
CA ASN A 72 -7.09 12.09 -10.62
C ASN A 72 -5.87 11.22 -10.26
N LEU A 73 -6.10 9.91 -9.99
CA LEU A 73 -5.06 8.98 -9.53
C LEU A 73 -3.81 8.97 -10.41
N ASP A 74 -3.95 9.04 -11.73
CA ASP A 74 -2.82 9.08 -12.65
C ASP A 74 -1.93 10.30 -12.45
N VAL A 75 -2.52 11.48 -12.25
CA VAL A 75 -1.78 12.73 -12.01
C VAL A 75 -1.07 12.66 -10.65
N VAL A 76 -1.79 12.19 -9.62
CA VAL A 76 -1.24 12.00 -8.27
C VAL A 76 -0.05 11.04 -8.29
N MET A 77 -0.22 9.87 -8.91
CA MET A 77 0.83 8.86 -8.93
C MET A 77 2.00 9.22 -9.85
N GLN A 78 1.76 9.97 -10.93
CA GLN A 78 2.83 10.54 -11.75
C GLN A 78 3.68 11.51 -10.92
N PHE A 79 3.04 12.40 -10.14
CA PHE A 79 3.76 13.30 -9.24
C PHE A 79 4.57 12.52 -8.20
N ILE A 80 3.96 11.57 -7.50
CA ILE A 80 4.64 10.78 -6.45
C ILE A 80 5.84 10.03 -7.02
N GLN A 81 5.65 9.21 -8.07
CA GLN A 81 6.73 8.40 -8.63
C GLN A 81 7.86 9.25 -9.20
N LYS A 82 7.52 10.36 -9.89
CA LYS A 82 8.52 11.26 -10.46
C LYS A 82 9.38 11.87 -9.37
N ASN A 83 8.77 12.51 -8.37
CA ASN A 83 9.54 13.19 -7.32
C ASN A 83 10.39 12.20 -6.51
N ILE A 84 9.89 10.98 -6.24
CA ILE A 84 10.69 9.98 -5.51
C ILE A 84 11.90 9.57 -6.35
N SER A 85 11.68 9.32 -7.65
CA SER A 85 12.74 8.95 -8.58
C SER A 85 13.78 10.06 -8.68
N ASP A 86 13.34 11.30 -8.87
CA ASP A 86 14.22 12.47 -9.01
C ASP A 86 15.05 12.67 -7.74
N THR A 87 14.44 12.64 -6.54
CA THR A 87 15.16 12.83 -5.28
C THR A 87 16.18 11.73 -5.02
N ILE A 88 15.79 10.46 -5.14
CA ILE A 88 16.72 9.34 -4.89
C ILE A 88 17.84 9.33 -5.94
N ASN A 89 17.52 9.59 -7.21
CA ASN A 89 18.52 9.64 -8.27
C ASN A 89 19.53 10.77 -8.06
N GLN A 90 19.07 11.95 -7.63
CA GLN A 90 19.95 13.07 -7.30
C GLN A 90 20.88 12.73 -6.12
N GLN A 91 20.36 12.13 -5.06
CA GLN A 91 21.15 11.74 -3.88
C GLN A 91 22.16 10.62 -4.15
N THR A 92 21.93 9.81 -5.19
CA THR A 92 22.75 8.63 -5.53
C THR A 92 23.52 8.78 -6.85
N ASN A 93 23.48 9.96 -7.49
CA ASN A 93 24.08 10.23 -8.80
C ASN A 93 23.66 9.25 -9.90
N ARG A 94 22.41 8.78 -9.86
CA ARG A 94 21.86 7.86 -10.85
C ARG A 94 21.11 8.60 -11.95
N VAL A 95 21.17 8.06 -13.16
CA VAL A 95 20.47 8.60 -14.34
C VAL A 95 19.35 7.69 -14.87
N ASN A 96 19.32 6.44 -14.41
CA ASN A 96 18.35 5.44 -14.85
C ASN A 96 17.05 5.48 -14.06
N HIS A 97 16.02 4.81 -14.58
CA HIS A 97 14.73 4.68 -13.90
C HIS A 97 14.87 4.01 -12.53
N LEU A 98 14.30 4.65 -11.49
CA LEU A 98 14.23 4.08 -10.16
C LEU A 98 13.21 2.93 -10.11
N PHE A 99 11.99 3.17 -10.60
CA PHE A 99 10.92 2.17 -10.67
C PHE A 99 10.99 1.39 -11.98
N GLY A 100 10.65 0.09 -11.94
CA GLY A 100 10.64 -0.79 -13.13
C GLY A 100 9.48 -0.55 -14.09
N GLY A 101 8.74 0.55 -13.92
CA GLY A 101 7.58 0.91 -14.72
C GLY A 101 6.50 1.62 -13.91
N PRO A 102 5.33 1.86 -14.53
CA PRO A 102 4.22 2.51 -13.85
C PRO A 102 3.72 1.71 -12.63
N TYR A 103 3.13 2.43 -11.69
CA TYR A 103 2.42 1.81 -10.57
C TYR A 103 1.33 0.83 -11.05
N LYS A 104 1.13 -0.23 -10.27
CA LYS A 104 -0.03 -1.11 -10.36
C LYS A 104 -1.10 -0.60 -9.42
N TRP A 105 -2.35 -0.83 -9.79
CA TRP A 105 -3.50 -0.40 -9.03
C TRP A 105 -4.63 -1.43 -9.10
N SER A 106 -5.46 -1.47 -8.07
CA SER A 106 -6.73 -2.20 -8.02
C SER A 106 -7.72 -1.40 -7.17
N LEU A 107 -8.93 -1.18 -7.68
CA LEU A 107 -10.00 -0.53 -6.92
C LEU A 107 -10.56 -1.49 -5.87
N ILE A 108 -10.86 -0.99 -4.68
CA ILE A 108 -11.47 -1.76 -3.59
C ILE A 108 -12.90 -1.24 -3.37
N ASP A 109 -13.85 -1.79 -4.14
CA ASP A 109 -15.25 -1.33 -4.22
C ASP A 109 -16.20 -2.02 -3.22
N ASN A 110 -15.65 -2.78 -2.27
CA ASN A 110 -16.42 -3.57 -1.31
C ASN A 110 -15.85 -3.46 0.10
N ALA A 111 -16.71 -3.16 1.07
CA ALA A 111 -16.32 -2.98 2.47
C ALA A 111 -15.66 -4.22 3.10
N ASN A 112 -16.13 -5.43 2.78
CA ASN A 112 -15.50 -6.64 3.31
C ASN A 112 -14.09 -6.83 2.74
N TYR A 113 -13.88 -6.44 1.48
CA TYR A 113 -12.60 -6.55 0.82
C TYR A 113 -11.61 -5.49 1.29
N PHE A 114 -12.11 -4.34 1.70
CA PHE A 114 -11.33 -3.27 2.29
C PHE A 114 -10.50 -3.76 3.48
N TYR A 115 -11.12 -4.41 4.46
CA TYR A 115 -10.41 -4.92 5.64
C TYR A 115 -9.41 -6.03 5.31
N VAL A 116 -9.74 -6.90 4.35
CA VAL A 116 -8.81 -7.92 3.84
C VAL A 116 -7.57 -7.27 3.23
N VAL A 117 -7.73 -6.19 2.46
CA VAL A 117 -6.63 -5.48 1.81
C VAL A 117 -5.78 -4.71 2.82
N ILE A 118 -6.39 -4.06 3.81
CA ILE A 118 -5.68 -3.39 4.90
C ILE A 118 -4.69 -4.35 5.56
N LYS A 119 -5.23 -5.47 6.03
CA LYS A 119 -4.48 -6.53 6.69
C LYS A 119 -3.43 -7.13 5.77
N TYR A 120 -3.78 -7.40 4.51
CA TYR A 120 -2.82 -7.91 3.52
C TYR A 120 -1.63 -6.98 3.35
N ILE A 121 -1.84 -5.67 3.29
CA ILE A 121 -0.75 -4.71 3.11
C ILE A 121 0.16 -4.68 4.34
N PHE A 122 -0.37 -4.59 5.57
CA PHE A 122 0.43 -4.59 6.80
C PHE A 122 1.17 -5.90 7.06
N GLN A 123 0.65 -7.03 6.58
CA GLN A 123 1.33 -8.31 6.66
C GLN A 123 2.45 -8.49 5.62
N ASN A 124 2.80 -7.50 4.79
CA ASN A 124 3.92 -7.65 3.84
C ASN A 124 5.26 -7.94 4.52
N PRO A 125 5.68 -7.17 5.56
CA PRO A 125 6.90 -7.43 6.32
C PRO A 125 6.88 -8.80 7.02
N LEU A 126 5.73 -9.17 7.62
CA LEU A 126 5.53 -10.48 8.24
C LEU A 126 5.73 -11.61 7.22
N ARG A 127 5.09 -11.53 6.05
CA ARG A 127 5.23 -12.54 4.97
C ARG A 127 6.64 -12.58 4.37
N ALA A 128 7.41 -11.51 4.52
CA ALA A 128 8.81 -11.45 4.11
C ALA A 128 9.77 -11.93 5.22
N ASN A 129 9.23 -12.40 6.36
CA ASN A 129 10.00 -12.82 7.55
C ASN A 129 10.95 -11.74 8.08
N ILE A 130 10.56 -10.46 7.97
CA ILE A 130 11.36 -9.33 8.48
C ILE A 130 11.06 -9.08 9.97
N VAL A 131 9.81 -9.30 10.38
CA VAL A 131 9.32 -9.05 11.73
C VAL A 131 8.43 -10.20 12.20
N GLY A 132 8.30 -10.37 13.52
CA GLY A 132 7.38 -11.34 14.14
C GLY A 132 5.94 -10.83 14.23
N CYS A 133 5.76 -9.52 14.46
CA CYS A 133 4.46 -8.86 14.50
C CYS A 133 4.42 -7.68 13.52
N CYS A 134 3.25 -7.37 12.96
CA CYS A 134 3.12 -6.35 11.91
C CYS A 134 3.46 -4.93 12.40
N GLU A 135 3.16 -4.64 13.66
CA GLU A 135 3.38 -3.37 14.33
C GLU A 135 4.84 -3.10 14.67
N ASP A 136 5.73 -4.09 14.57
CA ASP A 136 7.18 -3.93 14.80
C ASP A 136 7.91 -3.37 13.58
N TYR A 137 7.23 -3.25 12.44
CA TYR A 137 7.87 -2.82 11.19
C TYR A 137 7.84 -1.30 11.02
N GLU A 138 8.99 -0.68 11.30
CA GLU A 138 9.21 0.78 11.38
C GLU A 138 8.71 1.58 10.17
N TYR A 139 8.85 1.02 8.96
CA TYR A 139 8.52 1.71 7.72
C TYR A 139 7.05 1.49 7.31
N SER A 140 6.15 1.68 8.27
CA SER A 140 4.71 1.57 8.07
C SER A 140 3.91 2.57 8.89
N THR A 141 2.72 2.93 8.40
CA THR A 141 1.78 3.74 9.18
C THR A 141 1.25 3.02 10.42
N LEU A 142 1.34 1.67 10.48
CA LEU A 142 0.93 0.92 11.67
C LEU A 142 1.92 1.11 12.82
N TYR A 143 3.22 1.03 12.54
CA TYR A 143 4.27 1.30 13.53
C TYR A 143 4.14 2.70 14.12
N SER A 144 3.99 3.72 13.26
CA SER A 144 3.78 5.10 13.72
C SER A 144 2.50 5.25 14.55
N LEU A 145 1.42 4.58 14.17
CA LEU A 145 0.15 4.61 14.89
C LEU A 145 0.25 3.98 16.29
N VAL A 146 0.93 2.84 16.39
CA VAL A 146 1.08 2.10 17.65
C VAL A 146 2.02 2.81 18.62
N ASN A 147 3.11 3.36 18.10
CA ASN A 147 4.12 4.05 18.91
C ASN A 147 3.85 5.56 19.08
N ASN A 148 2.72 6.05 18.55
CA ASN A 148 2.36 7.47 18.54
C ASN A 148 3.48 8.38 17.99
N LEU A 149 4.14 7.94 16.92
CA LEU A 149 5.21 8.66 16.26
C LEU A 149 4.64 9.58 15.19
N PRO A 150 5.14 10.82 15.06
CA PRO A 150 4.69 11.74 14.03
C PRO A 150 5.10 11.24 12.64
N LEU A 151 4.25 11.55 11.67
CA LEU A 151 4.55 11.42 10.24
C LEU A 151 4.40 12.79 9.57
N GLU A 152 5.20 13.04 8.55
CA GLU A 152 5.09 14.27 7.75
C GLU A 152 3.80 14.35 6.95
N PHE A 153 3.16 13.20 6.69
CA PHE A 153 1.90 13.09 5.97
C PHE A 153 0.81 12.51 6.88
N ASN A 154 -0.44 12.85 6.60
CA ASN A 154 -1.59 12.36 7.34
C ASN A 154 -2.07 11.01 6.78
N HIS A 155 -2.48 10.10 7.65
CA HIS A 155 -3.20 8.89 7.27
C HIS A 155 -4.50 8.73 8.06
N ASN A 156 -5.55 8.21 7.43
CA ASN A 156 -6.88 8.10 8.02
C ASN A 156 -7.28 6.66 8.39
N LEU A 157 -6.31 5.81 8.77
CA LEU A 157 -6.62 4.41 9.10
C LEU A 157 -7.72 4.30 10.16
N LYS A 158 -7.63 5.10 11.24
CA LYS A 158 -8.59 5.13 12.35
C LYS A 158 -10.01 5.50 11.89
N GLY A 159 -10.17 6.34 10.87
CA GLY A 159 -11.49 6.72 10.35
C GLY A 159 -12.30 5.57 9.75
N PHE A 160 -11.65 4.46 9.38
CA PHE A 160 -12.33 3.27 8.81
C PHE A 160 -12.51 2.13 9.81
N PHE A 161 -11.98 2.27 11.03
CA PHE A 161 -12.07 1.26 12.07
C PHE A 161 -12.81 1.81 13.27
N ASN A 162 -14.02 1.30 13.50
CA ASN A 162 -14.73 1.47 14.76
C ASN A 162 -14.32 0.38 15.76
N TYR A 163 -13.01 0.12 15.88
CA TYR A 163 -12.53 -0.79 16.91
C TYR A 163 -12.54 -0.07 18.25
N ASN A 164 -13.08 -0.72 19.28
CA ASN A 164 -13.14 -0.20 20.64
C ASN A 164 -11.74 0.09 21.25
N SER A 165 -10.66 -0.37 20.61
CA SER A 165 -9.26 -0.10 21.00
C SER A 165 -8.27 -0.35 19.85
N LEU A 166 -7.10 0.28 19.93
CA LEU A 166 -5.94 0.00 19.04
C LEU A 166 -5.50 -1.47 19.11
N GLU A 167 -5.62 -2.09 20.28
CA GLU A 167 -5.28 -3.51 20.50
C GLU A 167 -6.10 -4.44 19.61
N ASN A 168 -7.39 -4.18 19.44
CA ASN A 168 -8.25 -4.98 18.56
C ASN A 168 -7.82 -4.87 17.09
N LEU A 169 -7.40 -3.67 16.64
CA LEU A 169 -6.88 -3.48 15.30
C LEU A 169 -5.58 -4.29 15.10
N VAL A 170 -4.65 -4.21 16.05
CA VAL A 170 -3.39 -4.95 16.01
C VAL A 170 -3.64 -6.47 16.01
N TYR A 171 -4.53 -6.94 16.89
CA TYR A 171 -4.93 -8.34 16.95
C TYR A 171 -5.50 -8.82 15.60
N PHE A 172 -6.42 -8.05 15.01
CA PHE A 172 -7.01 -8.34 13.70
C PHE A 172 -5.94 -8.41 12.60
N ILE A 173 -5.02 -7.45 12.55
CA ILE A 173 -3.96 -7.38 11.54
C ILE A 173 -3.03 -8.59 11.64
N ASN A 174 -2.71 -9.07 12.85
CA ASN A 174 -1.79 -10.19 13.06
C ASN A 174 -2.43 -11.58 12.84
N GLN A 175 -3.74 -11.68 12.64
CA GLN A 175 -4.36 -12.97 12.28
C GLN A 175 -3.84 -13.45 10.91
N THR A 176 -3.06 -14.52 10.84
CA THR A 176 -2.43 -14.90 9.56
C THR A 176 -3.44 -15.33 8.49
N PHE A 177 -3.13 -15.06 7.22
CA PHE A 177 -3.84 -15.65 6.09
C PHE A 177 -3.25 -17.02 5.76
N THR A 178 -4.09 -17.95 5.31
CA THR A 178 -3.60 -19.19 4.70
C THR A 178 -2.91 -18.92 3.36
N SER A 179 -2.05 -19.85 2.91
CA SER A 179 -1.39 -19.76 1.60
C SER A 179 -2.38 -19.56 0.43
N ASP A 180 -3.52 -20.25 0.48
CA ASP A 180 -4.58 -20.14 -0.53
C ASP A 180 -5.25 -18.77 -0.52
N GLN A 181 -5.51 -18.22 0.67
CA GLN A 181 -6.03 -16.86 0.82
C GLN A 181 -5.05 -15.83 0.26
N ILE A 182 -3.75 -15.96 0.57
CA ILE A 182 -2.71 -15.07 0.04
C ILE A 182 -2.66 -15.14 -1.49
N GLN A 183 -2.70 -16.35 -2.06
CA GLN A 183 -2.67 -16.52 -3.51
C GLN A 183 -3.93 -15.91 -4.17
N SER A 184 -5.10 -16.10 -3.55
CA SER A 184 -6.36 -15.49 -4.00
C SER A 184 -6.28 -13.97 -3.97
N ILE A 185 -5.83 -13.37 -2.87
CA ILE A 185 -5.67 -11.92 -2.74
C ILE A 185 -4.72 -11.37 -3.82
N LYS A 186 -3.55 -12.00 -4.01
CA LYS A 186 -2.59 -11.59 -5.07
C LYS A 186 -3.21 -11.63 -6.46
N LYS A 187 -3.96 -12.70 -6.77
CA LYS A 187 -4.66 -12.83 -8.05
C LYS A 187 -5.73 -11.74 -8.22
N SER A 188 -6.47 -11.43 -7.17
CA SER A 188 -7.51 -10.40 -7.16
C SER A 188 -6.94 -8.98 -7.30
N LEU A 189 -5.85 -8.65 -6.61
CA LEU A 189 -5.16 -7.35 -6.73
C LEU A 189 -4.47 -7.13 -8.08
N SER A 190 -4.33 -8.18 -8.89
CA SER A 190 -3.88 -8.04 -10.29
C SER A 190 -4.99 -7.53 -11.22
N LYS A 191 -6.25 -7.51 -10.76
CA LYS A 191 -7.44 -7.10 -11.52
C LYS A 191 -7.75 -5.63 -11.26
N THR A 192 -8.59 -5.06 -12.12
CA THR A 192 -8.97 -3.65 -12.12
C THR A 192 -9.79 -3.27 -10.88
N ALA A 193 -10.70 -4.16 -10.49
CA ALA A 193 -11.46 -4.12 -9.26
C ALA A 193 -11.21 -5.40 -8.48
N PHE A 194 -10.93 -5.28 -7.19
CA PHE A 194 -10.62 -6.40 -6.34
C PHE A 194 -11.88 -7.21 -6.09
N LYS A 195 -11.84 -8.48 -6.49
CA LYS A 195 -12.91 -9.44 -6.20
C LYS A 195 -12.26 -10.73 -5.74
N ILE A 196 -12.60 -11.18 -4.53
CA ILE A 196 -12.06 -12.44 -4.00
C ILE A 196 -12.48 -13.59 -4.90
N ALA A 197 -11.49 -14.37 -5.35
CA ALA A 197 -11.76 -15.54 -6.17
C ALA A 197 -12.48 -16.62 -5.35
N LYS A 198 -13.41 -17.33 -6.01
CA LYS A 198 -13.99 -18.56 -5.47
C LYS A 198 -12.90 -19.64 -5.37
N ASN A 199 -12.95 -20.48 -4.35
CA ASN A 199 -12.09 -21.65 -4.24
C ASN A 199 -12.37 -22.57 -5.45
N PRO A 200 -11.34 -22.96 -6.22
CA PRO A 200 -11.53 -23.74 -7.44
C PRO A 200 -12.03 -25.17 -7.18
N ASN A 201 -11.75 -25.75 -6.01
CA ASN A 201 -12.16 -27.11 -5.65
C ASN A 201 -13.57 -27.17 -5.09
N THR A 202 -14.03 -26.11 -4.40
CA THR A 202 -15.34 -26.10 -3.72
C THR A 202 -16.36 -25.14 -4.34
N GLY A 203 -15.96 -24.25 -5.25
CA GLY A 203 -16.81 -23.22 -5.84
C GLY A 203 -17.30 -22.13 -4.86
N LYS A 204 -16.99 -22.26 -3.56
CA LYS A 204 -17.39 -21.30 -2.52
C LYS A 204 -16.43 -20.11 -2.46
N LYS A 205 -16.93 -18.92 -2.10
CA LYS A 205 -16.04 -17.78 -1.80
C LYS A 205 -15.15 -18.15 -0.62
N LEU A 206 -13.85 -17.83 -0.70
CA LEU A 206 -12.98 -17.91 0.46
C LEU A 206 -13.53 -16.96 1.53
N THR A 207 -13.78 -17.49 2.71
CA THR A 207 -14.18 -16.71 3.88
C THR A 207 -12.92 -16.10 4.50
N PHE A 208 -13.07 -14.86 4.93
CA PHE A 208 -12.06 -14.13 5.68
C PHE A 208 -12.72 -13.82 7.01
N SER A 209 -12.08 -14.21 8.11
CA SER A 209 -12.45 -13.71 9.42
C SER A 209 -12.12 -12.21 9.42
N ILE A 210 -13.16 -11.39 9.30
CA ILE A 210 -13.10 -9.94 9.43
C ILE A 210 -13.43 -9.61 10.87
#